data_AF-A0A3D5Y4J6-F1
#
_entry.id   AF-A0A3D5Y4J6-F1
#
_cell.length_a   1.000
_cell.length_b   1.000
_cell.length_c   1.000
_cell.angle_alpha   90.00
_cell.angle_beta   90.00
_cell.angle_gamma   90.00
#
_symmetry.space_group_name_H-M   'P 1'
#
loop_
_entity.id
_entity.type
_entity.pdbx_description
1 polymer ?
#
loop_
_entity_poly.entity_id
_entity_poly.type
_entity_poly.pdbx_seq_one_letter_code
_entity_poly.pdbx_strand_id
1 'polypeptide(L)'
;MTSLLLGLIVFIGLHQLPGLPTLRGFLVQRLGEGGYKGAFSLTALVGLGLIVYGKSVARVVHVYTPLEDLRIATTLLVLAAFVLFPASIVPCNLRRLVRHPQLIAVALWALGHLLVNGDLASVLLFGGFLGFA
;
A
#
# COMPACT_ATOMS: atom_id res chain seq x y z
N MET A 1 12.33 -5.66 -12.24
CA MET A 1 10.91 -6.09 -12.34
C MET A 1 10.59 -7.20 -11.37
N THR A 2 11.36 -8.29 -11.35
CA THR A 2 11.19 -9.41 -10.39
C THR A 2 11.17 -8.98 -8.93
N SER A 3 12.14 -8.16 -8.49
CA SER A 3 12.19 -7.67 -7.10
C SER A 3 10.96 -6.84 -6.72
N LEU A 4 10.44 -6.03 -7.65
CA LEU A 4 9.22 -5.25 -7.42
C LEU A 4 8.01 -6.16 -7.23
N LEU A 5 7.82 -7.14 -8.11
CA LEU A 5 6.70 -8.10 -8.01
C LEU A 5 6.78 -8.94 -6.74
N LEU A 6 7.97 -9.46 -6.40
CA LEU A 6 8.18 -10.20 -5.15
C LEU A 6 7.89 -9.32 -3.94
N GLY A 7 8.37 -8.08 -3.94
CA GLY A 7 8.08 -7.12 -2.88
C GLY A 7 6.59 -6.86 -2.72
N LEU A 8 5.85 -6.65 -3.82
CA LEU A 8 4.40 -6.46 -3.79
C LEU A 8 3.66 -7.70 -3.26
N ILE A 9 4.01 -8.90 -3.74
CA ILE A 9 3.40 -10.15 -3.29
C ILE A 9 3.63 -10.35 -1.79
N VAL A 10 4.87 -10.17 -1.32
CA VAL A 10 5.22 -10.32 0.10
C VAL A 10 4.50 -9.26 0.94
N PHE A 11 4.57 -8.00 0.54
CA PHE A 11 4.00 -6.89 1.31
C PHE A 11 2.47 -7.00 1.38
N ILE A 12 1.79 -7.08 0.22
CA ILE A 12 0.32 -7.15 0.17
C ILE A 12 -0.16 -8.46 0.79
N GLY A 13 0.44 -9.59 0.45
CA GLY A 13 0.05 -10.89 0.99
C GLY A 13 0.15 -10.96 2.51
N LEU A 14 1.22 -10.40 3.09
CA LEU A 14 1.36 -10.30 4.54
C LEU A 14 0.28 -9.42 5.16
N HIS A 15 -0.09 -8.30 4.53
CA HIS A 15 -1.12 -7.38 5.05
C HIS A 15 -2.54 -7.95 5.00
N GLN A 16 -2.78 -9.04 4.29
CA GLN A 16 -4.05 -9.79 4.36
C GLN A 16 -4.18 -10.64 5.63
N LEU A 17 -3.05 -11.01 6.24
CA LEU A 17 -3.01 -11.96 7.37
C LEU A 17 -3.84 -11.52 8.59
N PRO A 18 -3.84 -10.24 9.03
CA PRO A 18 -4.70 -9.78 10.12
C PRO A 18 -6.20 -9.96 9.83
N GLY A 19 -6.61 -9.97 8.57
CA GLY A 19 -7.98 -10.25 8.13
C GLY A 19 -8.36 -11.73 8.19
N LEU A 20 -7.41 -12.63 8.47
CA LEU A 20 -7.59 -14.07 8.60
C LEU A 20 -7.46 -14.49 10.08
N PRO A 21 -8.53 -14.38 10.89
CA PRO A 21 -8.45 -14.50 12.35
C PRO A 21 -7.93 -15.86 12.83
N THR A 22 -8.29 -16.95 12.14
CA THR A 22 -7.81 -18.31 12.45
C THR A 22 -6.30 -18.44 12.28
N LEU A 23 -5.77 -17.95 11.16
CA LEU A 23 -4.34 -18.01 10.86
C LEU A 23 -3.55 -17.09 11.80
N ARG A 24 -4.03 -15.86 12.02
CA ARG A 24 -3.44 -14.95 13.01
C ARG A 24 -3.39 -15.59 14.39
N GLY A 25 -4.51 -16.16 14.86
CA GLY A 25 -4.61 -16.81 16.17
C GLY A 25 -3.61 -17.94 16.33
N PHE A 26 -3.49 -18.81 15.34
CA PHE A 26 -2.49 -19.88 15.32
C PHE A 26 -1.06 -19.37 15.41
N LEU A 27 -0.70 -18.33 14.63
CA LEU A 27 0.64 -17.76 14.64
C LEU A 27 0.96 -17.06 15.97
N VAL A 28 0.00 -16.33 16.53
CA VAL A 28 0.15 -15.69 17.84
C VAL A 28 0.28 -16.72 18.96
N GLN A 29 -0.44 -17.84 18.91
CA GLN A 29 -0.28 -18.94 19.87
C GLN A 29 1.11 -19.57 19.82
N ARG A 30 1.73 -19.67 18.64
CA ARG A 30 3.07 -20.26 18.48
C ARG A 30 4.22 -19.30 18.78
N LEU A 31 4.11 -18.04 18.37
CA LEU A 31 5.19 -17.05 18.45
C LEU A 31 5.05 -16.10 19.65
N GLY A 32 3.88 -16.08 20.30
CA GLY A 32 3.48 -15.01 21.18
C GLY A 32 3.11 -13.73 20.42
N GLU A 33 2.41 -12.80 21.09
CA GLU A 33 1.99 -11.53 20.49
C GLU A 33 3.19 -10.67 20.04
N GLY A 34 4.25 -10.62 20.84
CA GLY A 34 5.49 -9.88 20.52
C GLY A 34 6.26 -10.50 19.36
N GLY A 35 6.43 -11.83 19.36
CA GLY A 35 7.10 -12.54 18.27
C GLY A 35 6.35 -12.43 16.95
N TYR A 36 5.01 -12.54 16.98
CA TYR A 36 4.16 -12.29 15.80
C TYR A 36 4.34 -10.87 15.26
N LYS A 37 4.26 -9.83 16.10
CA LYS A 37 4.45 -8.43 15.67
C LYS A 37 5.85 -8.17 15.12
N GLY A 38 6.89 -8.74 15.74
CA GLY A 38 8.26 -8.63 15.27
C GLY A 38 8.46 -9.29 13.91
N ALA A 39 8.02 -10.54 13.75
CA ALA A 39 8.07 -11.26 12.48
C ALA A 39 7.28 -10.53 11.38
N PHE A 40 6.05 -10.11 11.68
CA PHE A 40 5.23 -9.32 10.77
C PHE A 40 5.95 -8.04 10.33
N SER A 41 6.48 -7.27 11.26
CA SER A 41 7.16 -6.00 10.95
C SER A 41 8.42 -6.21 10.11
N LEU A 42 9.21 -7.25 10.40
CA LEU A 42 10.42 -7.58 9.63
C LEU A 42 10.06 -8.03 8.21
N THR A 43 9.07 -8.92 8.05
CA THR A 43 8.61 -9.36 6.73
C THR A 43 8.02 -8.20 5.92
N ALA A 44 7.26 -7.31 6.57
CA ALA A 44 6.75 -6.10 5.93
C ALA A 44 7.88 -5.18 5.47
N LEU A 45 8.91 -5.00 6.30
CA LEU A 45 10.09 -4.18 5.97
C LEU A 45 10.87 -4.77 4.80
N VAL A 46 11.05 -6.09 4.76
CA VAL A 46 11.68 -6.78 3.63
C VAL A 46 10.86 -6.59 2.35
N GLY A 47 9.53 -6.78 2.42
CA GLY A 47 8.63 -6.53 1.30
C GLY A 47 8.71 -5.09 0.78
N LEU A 48 8.71 -4.10 1.69
CA LEU A 48 8.85 -2.69 1.35
C LEU A 48 10.23 -2.39 0.72
N GLY A 49 11.31 -2.94 1.30
CA GLY A 49 12.66 -2.78 0.76
C GLY A 49 12.78 -3.34 -0.66
N LEU A 50 12.16 -4.50 -0.93
CA LEU A 50 12.10 -5.09 -2.26
C LEU A 50 11.31 -4.23 -3.25
N ILE A 51 10.19 -3.62 -2.82
CA ILE A 51 9.42 -2.67 -3.64
C ILE A 51 10.27 -1.45 -3.99
N VAL A 52 10.89 -0.81 -2.99
CA VAL A 52 11.72 0.38 -3.17
C VAL A 52 12.90 0.09 -4.10
N TYR A 53 13.67 -0.97 -3.79
CA TYR A 53 14.78 -1.39 -4.64
C TYR A 53 14.30 -1.72 -6.06
N GLY A 54 13.26 -2.54 -6.18
CA GLY A 54 12.70 -2.97 -7.46
C GLY A 54 12.18 -1.83 -8.33
N LYS A 55 11.64 -0.76 -7.73
CA LYS A 55 11.24 0.46 -8.42
C LYS A 55 12.44 1.34 -8.80
N SER A 56 13.46 1.44 -7.93
CA SER A 56 14.65 2.27 -8.18
C SER A 56 15.49 1.80 -9.37
N VAL A 57 15.57 0.48 -9.59
CA VAL A 57 16.31 -0.12 -10.71
C VAL A 57 15.40 -0.49 -11.90
N ALA A 58 14.13 -0.10 -11.84
CA ALA A 58 13.17 -0.37 -12.89
C ALA A 58 13.53 0.41 -14.15
N ARG A 59 13.58 -0.28 -15.30
CA ARG A 59 13.59 0.41 -16.59
C ARG A 59 12.24 1.06 -16.81
N VAL A 60 12.25 2.29 -17.34
CA VAL A 60 11.04 2.99 -17.71
C VAL A 60 10.48 2.34 -18.98
N VAL A 61 9.33 1.70 -18.85
CA VAL A 61 8.56 1.14 -19.97
C VAL A 61 7.21 1.84 -19.97
N HIS A 62 6.96 2.69 -20.96
CA HIS A 62 5.71 3.44 -21.04
C HIS A 62 4.55 2.51 -21.39
N VAL A 63 3.44 2.62 -20.66
CA VAL A 63 2.20 1.86 -20.86
C VAL A 63 1.10 2.79 -21.38
N TYR A 64 1.02 4.01 -20.85
CA TYR A 64 0.13 5.06 -21.34
C TYR A 64 0.76 6.44 -21.15
N THR A 65 0.23 7.42 -21.88
CA THR A 65 0.57 8.83 -21.69
C THR A 65 -0.14 9.35 -20.44
N PRO A 66 0.58 9.83 -19.41
CA PRO A 66 -0.03 10.38 -18.21
C PRO A 66 -0.91 11.59 -18.51
N LEU A 67 -1.97 11.76 -17.71
CA LEU A 67 -2.84 12.93 -17.80
C LEU A 67 -2.23 14.09 -17.00
N GLU A 68 -1.31 14.80 -17.65
CA GLU A 68 -0.53 15.88 -17.06
C GLU A 68 -1.35 17.00 -16.42
N ASP A 69 -2.52 17.30 -17.01
CA ASP A 69 -3.46 18.32 -16.51
C ASP A 69 -4.10 17.93 -15.17
N LEU A 70 -4.04 16.64 -14.78
CA LEU A 70 -4.60 16.15 -13.54
C LEU A 70 -3.63 16.24 -12.35
N ARG A 71 -2.45 16.87 -12.49
CA ARG A 71 -1.49 17.02 -11.39
C ARG A 71 -2.08 17.68 -10.14
N ILE A 72 -2.93 18.69 -10.31
CA ILE A 72 -3.62 19.35 -9.18
C ILE A 72 -4.60 18.37 -8.53
N ALA A 73 -5.40 17.66 -9.32
CA ALA A 73 -6.34 16.66 -8.83
C ALA A 73 -5.58 15.54 -8.06
N THR A 74 -4.48 15.02 -8.62
CA THR A 74 -3.61 14.05 -7.94
C THR A 74 -3.07 14.58 -6.62
N THR A 75 -2.64 15.84 -6.57
CA THR A 75 -2.13 16.46 -5.34
C THR A 75 -3.22 16.51 -4.26
N LEU A 76 -4.45 16.88 -4.63
CA LEU A 76 -5.59 16.90 -3.71
C LEU A 76 -5.98 15.50 -3.23
N LEU A 77 -5.96 14.50 -4.12
CA LEU A 77 -6.22 13.09 -3.77
C LEU A 77 -5.18 12.56 -2.78
N VAL A 78 -3.89 12.82 -3.05
CA VAL A 78 -2.79 12.41 -2.17
C VAL A 78 -2.85 13.16 -0.83
N LEU A 79 -3.17 14.45 -0.83
CA LEU A 79 -3.38 15.21 0.40
C LEU A 79 -4.52 14.62 1.24
N ALA A 80 -5.65 14.29 0.62
CA ALA A 80 -6.75 13.62 1.30
C ALA A 80 -6.32 12.26 1.87
N ALA A 81 -5.51 11.49 1.13
CA ALA A 81 -4.93 10.24 1.63
C ALA A 81 -4.05 10.45 2.87
N PHE A 82 -3.18 11.47 2.88
CA PHE A 82 -2.34 11.80 4.04
C PHE A 82 -3.14 12.20 5.28
N VAL A 83 -4.33 12.81 5.10
CA VAL A 83 -5.24 13.13 6.21
C VAL A 83 -5.97 11.88 6.71
N LEU A 84 -6.45 11.02 5.79
CA LEU A 84 -7.23 9.84 6.12
C LEU A 84 -6.39 8.69 6.68
N PHE A 85 -5.14 8.53 6.25
CA PHE A 85 -4.28 7.43 6.69
C PHE A 85 -4.07 7.38 8.21
N PRO A 86 -3.65 8.46 8.90
CA PRO A 86 -3.52 8.44 10.36
C PRO A 86 -4.86 8.46 11.09
N ALA A 87 -5.97 8.81 10.41
CA ALA A 87 -7.29 8.86 11.02
C ALA A 87 -7.79 7.48 11.48
N SER A 88 -7.21 6.38 11.00
CA SER A 88 -7.51 5.03 11.54
C SER A 88 -6.95 4.84 12.96
N ILE A 89 -5.86 5.51 13.31
CA ILE A 89 -5.16 5.34 14.58
C ILE A 89 -5.46 6.50 15.54
N VAL A 90 -5.36 7.74 15.07
CA VAL A 90 -5.48 8.96 15.89
C VAL A 90 -6.94 9.27 16.23
N PRO A 91 -7.27 9.65 17.49
CA PRO A 91 -8.59 10.17 17.85
C PRO A 91 -9.02 11.36 16.98
N CYS A 92 -10.04 11.17 16.16
CA CYS A 92 -10.62 12.21 15.31
C CYS A 92 -12.09 11.91 15.00
N ASN A 93 -12.84 12.93 14.55
CA ASN A 93 -14.25 12.79 14.17
C ASN A 93 -14.45 12.18 12.78
N LEU A 94 -13.41 12.06 11.95
CA LEU A 94 -13.50 11.53 10.58
C LEU A 94 -13.99 10.07 10.55
N ARG A 95 -13.67 9.28 11.58
CA ARG A 95 -14.15 7.90 11.73
C ARG A 95 -15.67 7.76 11.87
N ARG A 96 -16.39 8.86 12.16
CA ARG A 96 -17.86 8.88 12.15
C ARG A 96 -18.44 8.92 10.73
N LEU A 97 -17.69 9.46 9.79
CA LEU A 97 -18.09 9.62 8.39
C LEU A 97 -17.54 8.50 7.51
N VAL A 98 -16.37 7.96 7.86
CA VAL A 98 -15.62 7.02 7.03
C VAL A 98 -15.35 5.72 7.79
N ARG A 99 -15.84 4.58 7.26
CA ARG A 99 -15.69 3.25 7.88
C ARG A 99 -14.25 2.73 7.84
N HIS A 100 -13.57 2.88 6.70
CA HIS A 100 -12.22 2.35 6.48
C HIS A 100 -11.26 3.45 6.00
N PRO A 101 -10.94 4.44 6.85
CA PRO A 101 -10.19 5.62 6.44
C PRO A 101 -8.80 5.28 5.87
N GLN A 102 -8.13 4.26 6.40
CA GLN A 102 -6.81 3.83 5.91
C GLN A 102 -6.87 3.14 4.54
N LEU A 103 -7.87 2.28 4.27
CA LEU A 103 -8.05 1.66 2.95
C LEU A 103 -8.37 2.72 1.90
N ILE A 104 -9.29 3.63 2.22
CA ILE A 104 -9.64 4.75 1.32
C ILE A 104 -8.42 5.64 1.06
N ALA A 105 -7.59 5.90 2.07
CA ALA A 105 -6.33 6.63 1.87
C ALA A 105 -5.42 5.92 0.86
N VAL A 106 -5.21 4.61 0.99
CA VAL A 106 -4.39 3.82 0.05
C VAL A 106 -4.98 3.87 -1.36
N ALA A 107 -6.30 3.74 -1.51
CA ALA A 107 -6.97 3.81 -2.80
C ALA A 107 -6.80 5.18 -3.47
N LEU A 108 -7.02 6.28 -2.73
CA LEU A 108 -6.88 7.65 -3.26
C LEU A 108 -5.43 7.96 -3.64
N TRP A 109 -4.47 7.55 -2.81
CA TRP A 109 -3.05 7.68 -3.10
C TRP A 109 -2.67 6.91 -4.38
N ALA A 110 -3.05 5.65 -4.46
CA ALA A 110 -2.75 4.80 -5.61
C ALA A 110 -3.39 5.33 -6.91
N LEU A 111 -4.66 5.73 -6.85
CA LEU A 111 -5.38 6.33 -7.98
C LEU A 111 -4.71 7.61 -8.45
N GLY A 112 -4.42 8.54 -7.54
CA GLY A 112 -3.76 9.81 -7.87
C GLY A 112 -2.43 9.58 -8.57
N HIS A 113 -1.64 8.62 -8.09
CA HIS A 113 -0.37 8.28 -8.72
C HIS A 113 -0.55 7.64 -10.10
N LEU A 114 -1.52 6.76 -10.32
CA LEU A 114 -1.79 6.20 -11.65
C LEU A 114 -2.14 7.29 -12.66
N LEU A 115 -2.91 8.32 -12.28
CA LEU A 115 -3.28 9.39 -13.22
C LEU A 115 -2.07 10.11 -13.85
N VAL A 116 -0.96 10.21 -13.11
CA VAL A 116 0.23 10.98 -13.51
C VAL A 116 1.50 10.15 -13.71
N ASN A 117 1.45 8.82 -13.53
CA ASN A 117 2.59 7.92 -13.74
C ASN A 117 2.25 6.78 -14.70
N GLY A 118 2.68 6.90 -15.95
CA GLY A 118 2.33 5.99 -17.05
C GLY A 118 3.32 4.88 -17.34
N ASP A 119 4.33 4.67 -16.49
CA ASP A 119 5.30 3.58 -16.64
C ASP A 119 4.84 2.27 -15.99
N LEU A 120 5.25 1.14 -16.56
CA LEU A 120 4.85 -0.21 -16.13
C LEU A 120 5.14 -0.47 -14.65
N ALA A 121 6.28 0.02 -14.13
CA ALA A 121 6.62 -0.20 -12.73
C ALA A 121 5.68 0.59 -11.80
N SER A 122 5.27 1.79 -12.18
CA SER A 122 4.22 2.56 -11.47
C SER A 122 2.88 1.84 -11.55
N VAL A 123 2.49 1.37 -12.75
CA VAL A 123 1.22 0.66 -12.94
C VAL A 123 1.13 -0.57 -12.04
N LEU A 124 2.19 -1.38 -11.99
CA LEU A 124 2.22 -2.57 -11.13
C LEU A 124 2.19 -2.21 -9.65
N LEU A 125 2.96 -1.19 -9.23
CA LEU A 125 3.02 -0.76 -7.84
C LEU A 125 1.68 -0.19 -7.38
N PHE A 126 1.21 0.88 -8.01
CA PHE A 126 -0.01 1.57 -7.61
C PHE A 126 -1.26 0.75 -7.95
N GLY A 127 -1.28 0.05 -9.09
CA GLY A 127 -2.38 -0.86 -9.42
C GLY A 127 -2.51 -2.02 -8.41
N GLY A 128 -1.39 -2.56 -7.93
CA GLY A 128 -1.39 -3.56 -6.87
C GLY A 128 -1.98 -3.05 -5.56
N PHE A 129 -1.58 -1.85 -5.12
CA PHE A 129 -2.15 -1.21 -3.93
C PHE A 129 -3.63 -0.81 -4.11
N LEU A 130 -4.02 -0.39 -5.31
CA LEU A 130 -5.41 -0.04 -5.61
C LEU A 130 -6.32 -1.27 -5.60
N GLY A 131 -5.86 -2.41 -6.12
CA GLY A 131 -6.61 -3.67 -6.07
C GLY A 131 -6.67 -4.30 -4.67
N PHE A 132 -5.75 -3.94 -3.78
CA PHE A 132 -5.77 -4.33 -2.37
C PHE A 132 -6.75 -3.51 -1.53
N ALA A 133 -6.88 -2.22 -1.84
CA ALA A 133 -7.64 -1.24 -1.05
C ALA A 133 -9.16 -1.38 -1.21
#